data_AF-A0A561U8I0-F1
#
_entry.id   AF-A0A561U8I0-F1
#
_cell.length_a   1.000
_cell.length_b   1.000
_cell.length_c   1.000
_cell.angle_alpha   90.00
_cell.angle_beta   90.00
_cell.angle_gamma   90.00
#
_symmetry.space_group_name_H-M   'P 1'
#
loop_
_entity.id
_entity.type
_entity.pdbx_description
1 polymer ?
#
loop_
_entity_poly.entity_id
_entity_poly.type
_entity_poly.pdbx_seq_one_letter_code
_entity_poly.pdbx_strand_id
1 'polypeptide(L)' 'MRTEQAQRHFWLPVPNEKVPGGVRHAFPGPRWDGLPSADSVCGKHVALAQPSEVDWIYFPTCAECNSRLKSR' A
#
# COMPACT_ATOMS: atom_id res chain seq x y z
N MET A 1 -18.90 16.69 -18.52
CA MET A 1 -17.71 15.82 -18.63
C MET A 1 -17.26 15.48 -17.22
N ARG A 2 -17.47 14.24 -16.73
CA ARG A 2 -16.81 13.81 -15.50
C ARG A 2 -15.34 13.65 -15.87
N THR A 3 -14.48 14.54 -15.38
CA THR A 3 -13.06 14.21 -15.25
C THR A 3 -13.01 12.88 -14.51
N GLU A 4 -12.49 11.84 -15.15
CA GLU A 4 -12.04 10.64 -14.45
C GLU A 4 -11.08 11.13 -13.38
N GLN A 5 -11.57 11.28 -12.14
CA GLN A 5 -10.68 11.55 -11.02
C GLN A 5 -9.77 10.33 -10.96
N ALA A 6 -8.51 10.52 -11.33
CA ALA A 6 -7.49 9.49 -11.20
C ALA A 6 -7.66 8.87 -9.82
N GLN A 7 -7.97 7.57 -9.79
CA GLN A 7 -8.28 6.88 -8.54
C GLN A 7 -7.08 7.09 -7.61
N ARG A 8 -7.31 7.78 -6.50
CA ARG A 8 -6.23 8.11 -5.55
C ARG A 8 -5.79 6.83 -4.86
N HIS A 9 -4.51 6.75 -4.57
CA HIS A 9 -3.92 5.66 -3.82
C HIS A 9 -2.97 6.23 -2.77
N PHE A 10 -2.82 5.51 -1.68
CA PHE A 10 -1.79 5.75 -0.70
C PHE A 10 -0.92 4.51 -0.55
N TRP A 11 0.33 4.72 -0.16
CA TRP A 11 1.25 3.64 0.18
C TRP A 11 1.28 3.46 1.69
N LEU A 12 1.41 2.22 2.18
CA LEU A 12 1.62 1.94 3.58
C LEU A 12 2.61 0.76 3.74
N PRO A 13 3.66 0.89 4.57
CA PRO A 13 4.49 -0.23 4.98
C PRO A 13 3.64 -1.27 5.71
N VAL A 14 3.77 -2.52 5.30
CA VAL A 14 3.12 -3.67 5.92
C VAL A 14 4.20 -4.70 6.25
N PRO A 15 4.40 -5.03 7.54
CA PRO A 15 5.29 -6.12 7.94
C PRO A 15 4.88 -7.43 7.26
N ASN A 16 5.86 -8.23 6.86
CA ASN A 16 5.60 -9.54 6.26
C ASN A 16 6.46 -10.58 6.97
N GLU A 17 5.83 -11.56 7.60
CA GLU A 17 6.55 -12.62 8.33
C GLU A 17 7.46 -13.47 7.42
N LYS A 18 7.20 -13.49 6.10
CA LYS A 18 7.93 -14.32 5.13
C LYS A 18 9.22 -13.70 4.60
N VAL A 19 9.42 -12.40 4.78
CA VAL A 19 10.59 -11.67 4.29
C VAL A 19 11.11 -10.83 5.45
N PRO A 20 12.41 -10.89 5.82
CA PRO A 20 12.92 -10.04 6.90
C PRO A 20 12.49 -8.57 6.67
N GLY A 21 11.66 -8.05 7.58
CA GLY A 21 11.00 -6.75 7.44
C GLY A 21 9.59 -6.85 6.83
N GLY A 22 9.35 -6.07 5.79
CA GLY A 22 8.03 -5.93 5.16
C GLY A 22 8.12 -5.24 3.81
N VAL A 23 6.97 -4.90 3.24
CA VAL A 23 6.89 -4.20 1.95
C VAL A 23 5.85 -3.09 2.01
N ARG A 24 6.05 -2.03 1.21
CA ARG A 24 5.06 -0.97 1.05
C ARG A 24 4.03 -1.38 0.01
N HIS A 25 2.80 -1.62 0.45
CA HIS A 25 1.66 -1.87 -0.42
C HIS A 25 0.95 -0.57 -0.77
N ALA A 26 0.34 -0.53 -1.95
CA ALA A 26 -0.59 0.53 -2.32
C ALA A 26 -2.01 0.11 -1.97
N PHE A 27 -2.83 1.08 -1.55
CA PHE A 27 -4.23 0.91 -1.18
C PHE A 27 -5.07 2.00 -1.87
N PRO A 28 -6.32 1.72 -2.24
CA PRO A 28 -7.21 2.73 -2.81
C PRO A 28 -7.61 3.76 -1.75
N GLY A 29 -7.71 5.01 -2.16
CA GLY A 29 -8.08 6.13 -1.30
C GLY A 29 -6.97 7.18 -1.17
N PRO A 30 -7.26 8.31 -0.50
CA PRO A 30 -6.32 9.43 -0.40
C PRO A 30 -5.25 9.24 0.67
N ARG A 31 -5.54 8.49 1.73
CA ARG A 31 -4.66 8.20 2.87
C ARG A 31 -5.24 7.07 3.71
N TRP A 32 -4.42 6.50 4.58
CA TRP A 32 -4.92 5.65 5.64
C TRP A 32 -5.73 6.48 6.67
N ASP A 33 -6.83 5.91 7.11
CA ASP A 33 -7.84 6.49 8.01
C ASP A 33 -7.93 5.75 9.36
N GLY A 34 -7.02 4.81 9.62
CA GLY A 34 -6.96 4.04 10.86
C GLY A 34 -7.69 2.70 10.80
N LEU A 35 -8.18 2.27 9.63
CA LEU A 35 -8.75 0.93 9.45
C LEU A 35 -7.74 -0.17 9.82
N PRO A 36 -8.16 -1.23 10.52
CA PRO A 36 -7.27 -2.28 11.03
C PRO A 36 -6.78 -3.25 9.96
N SER A 37 -7.46 -3.30 8.80
CA SER A 37 -7.05 -4.09 7.65
C SER A 37 -7.61 -3.48 6.36
N ALA A 38 -7.00 -3.80 5.23
CA ALA A 38 -7.49 -3.40 3.92
C ALA A 38 -7.00 -4.33 2.81
N ASP A 39 -7.67 -4.26 1.67
CA ASP A 39 -7.22 -4.88 0.43
C ASP A 39 -6.25 -3.96 -0.31
N SER A 40 -5.04 -4.46 -0.51
CA SER A 40 -4.03 -3.79 -1.34
C SER A 40 -4.37 -3.85 -2.83
N VAL A 41 -3.76 -2.97 -3.62
CA VAL A 41 -3.90 -2.95 -5.10
C VAL A 41 -3.44 -4.26 -5.74
N CYS A 42 -2.51 -4.99 -5.12
CA CYS A 42 -2.11 -6.33 -5.59
C CYS A 42 -3.12 -7.44 -5.21
N GLY A 43 -4.20 -7.12 -4.49
CA GLY A 43 -5.26 -8.04 -4.11
C GLY A 43 -5.00 -8.81 -2.81
N LYS A 44 -3.98 -8.44 -2.03
CA LYS A 44 -3.72 -9.05 -0.72
C LYS A 44 -4.52 -8.33 0.36
N HIS A 45 -5.27 -9.08 1.14
CA HIS A 45 -5.86 -8.62 2.39
C HIS A 45 -4.80 -8.65 3.49
N VAL A 46 -4.54 -7.52 4.13
CA VAL A 46 -3.48 -7.40 5.13
C VAL A 46 -3.93 -6.58 6.33
N ALA A 47 -3.41 -6.91 7.51
CA ALA A 47 -3.54 -6.07 8.69
C ALA A 47 -2.72 -4.79 8.49
N LEU A 48 -3.29 -3.66 8.91
CA LEU A 48 -2.64 -2.36 8.88
C LEU A 48 -2.33 -1.93 10.30
N ALA A 49 -1.13 -1.39 10.47
CA ALA A 49 -0.67 -0.79 11.72
C ALA A 49 0.02 0.52 11.39
N GLN A 50 0.15 1.39 12.39
CA GLN A 50 0.90 2.63 12.22
C GLN A 50 2.37 2.29 11.93
N PRO A 51 2.88 2.61 10.72
CA PRO A 51 4.28 2.36 10.40
C PRO A 51 5.17 3.30 11.20
N SER A 52 6.34 2.80 11.60
CA SER A 52 7.44 3.62 12.09
C SER A 52 8.17 4.31 10.94
N GLU A 53 8.96 5.34 11.23
CA GLU A 53 9.84 5.97 10.23
C GLU A 53 10.84 4.97 9.63
N VAL A 54 11.32 4.02 10.44
CA VAL A 54 12.23 2.96 10.02
C VAL A 54 11.57 2.08 8.95
N ASP A 55 10.30 1.71 9.11
CA ASP A 55 9.59 0.90 8.13
C ASP A 55 9.51 1.61 6.77
N TRP A 56 9.32 2.93 6.76
CA TRP A 56 9.29 3.71 5.53
C TRP A 56 10.62 3.74 4.77
N ILE A 57 11.74 3.71 5.52
CA ILE A 57 13.08 3.72 4.96
C ILE A 57 13.46 2.33 4.43
N TYR A 58 13.19 1.28 5.21
CA TYR A 58 13.68 -0.06 4.92
C TYR A 58 12.74 -0.89 4.04
N PHE A 59 11.42 -0.65 4.08
CA PHE A 59 10.50 -1.55 3.38
C PHE A 59 10.42 -1.18 1.89
N PRO A 60 10.84 -2.07 0.98
CA PRO A 60 10.78 -1.79 -0.44
C PRO A 60 9.34 -1.68 -0.91
N THR A 61 9.15 -0.99 -2.03
CA THR A 61 7.83 -0.90 -2.69
C THR A 61 7.41 -2.27 -3.22
N CYS A 62 6.15 -2.67 -2.99
CA CYS A 62 5.60 -3.87 -3.58
C CYS A 62 5.62 -3.75 -5.12
N ALA A 63 6.41 -4.62 -5.77
CA ALA A 63 6.59 -4.59 -7.23
C ALA A 63 5.26 -4.75 -7.98
N GLU A 64 4.36 -5.60 -7.49
CA GLU A 64 3.07 -5.84 -8.13
C GLU A 64 2.12 -4.63 -8.02
N CYS A 65 2.04 -4.00 -6.85
CA CYS A 65 1.30 -2.75 -6.70
C CYS A 65 1.83 -1.67 -7.65
N ASN A 66 3.16 -1.51 -7.71
CA ASN A 66 3.79 -0.51 -8.57
C ASN A 66 3.51 -0.76 -10.06
N SER A 67 3.62 -2.00 -10.52
CA SER A 67 3.33 -2.37 -11.90
C SER A 67 1.86 -2.12 -12.26
N ARG A 68 0.91 -2.54 -11.42
CA ARG A 68 -0.53 -2.35 -11.65
C ARG A 68 -0.95 -0.88 -11.71
N LEU A 69 -0.29 -0.02 -10.91
CA LEU A 69 -0.56 1.42 -10.92
C LEU A 69 0.07 2.16 -12.11
N LYS A 70 1.15 1.65 -12.68
CA LYS A 70 1.76 2.21 -13.90
C LYS A 70 1.04 1.80 -15.19
N SER A 71 0.31 0.69 -15.17
CA SER A 71 -0.43 0.15 -16.32
C SER A 71 -1.86 0.71 -16.45
N ARG A 72 -2.22 1.71 -15.67
CA ARG A 72 -3.53 2.38 -15.67
C ARG A 72 -3.37 3.81 -16.18
#